data_AF-A0A9D2EHC4-F1
#
_entry.id   AF-A0A9D2EHC4-F1
#
_cell.length_a   1.000
_cell.length_b   1.000
_cell.length_c   1.000
_cell.angle_alpha   90.00
_cell.angle_beta   90.00
_cell.angle_gamma   90.00
#
_symmetry.space_group_name_H-M   'P 1'
#
loop_
_entity.id
_entity.type
_entity.pdbx_description
1 polymer ?
#
loop_
_entity_poly.entity_id
_entity_poly.type
_entity_poly.pdbx_seq_one_letter_code
_entity_poly.pdbx_strand_id
1 'polypeptide(L)'
;DFTVDELAERADVSRRTVFNHFASLDDVVAEVGANVLGGLIEKLADPIEAGRPSSAGTLLDELAEVVRSTDLVTPMAYLTRTLGGTDPNGPWHANLLNQALTEVGTGLVAALRRRHPDADPLDLQLLVSSFTGGVLVLHSHWWQQTGAADDTASREVWAGLLDHLIDQLRTGFGTH
;
A
#
# COMPACT_ATOMS: atom_id res chain seq x y z
N ASP A 1 1.25 20.74 10.32
CA ASP A 1 1.45 21.25 8.96
C ASP A 1 2.87 21.01 8.52
N PHE A 2 3.07 20.03 7.63
CA PHE A 2 4.35 19.82 6.94
C PHE A 2 4.59 20.98 5.97
N THR A 3 5.75 21.62 6.03
CA THR A 3 6.04 22.79 5.19
C THR A 3 7.11 22.51 4.15
N VAL A 4 7.11 23.31 3.07
CA VAL A 4 8.15 23.25 2.03
C VAL A 4 9.55 23.53 2.61
N ASP A 5 9.64 24.29 3.70
CA ASP A 5 10.90 24.57 4.37
C ASP A 5 11.48 23.32 5.06
N GLU A 6 10.64 22.55 5.74
CA GLU A 6 11.04 21.27 6.36
C GLU A 6 11.45 20.23 5.31
N LEU A 7 10.77 20.22 4.16
CA LEU A 7 11.13 19.37 3.03
C LEU A 7 12.51 19.75 2.45
N ALA A 8 12.73 21.05 2.23
CA ALA A 8 13.98 21.58 1.69
C ALA A 8 15.17 21.28 2.63
N GLU A 9 14.95 21.43 3.94
CA GLU A 9 15.93 21.10 4.97
C GLU A 9 16.28 19.60 5.00
N ARG A 10 15.28 18.71 4.94
CA ARG A 10 15.52 17.25 4.93
C ARG A 10 16.19 16.75 3.65
N ALA A 11 15.98 17.43 2.54
CA ALA A 11 16.57 17.09 1.25
C ALA A 11 17.92 17.79 0.99
N ASP A 12 18.41 18.61 1.92
CA ASP A 12 19.61 19.45 1.78
C ASP A 12 19.60 20.30 0.48
N VAL A 13 18.44 20.85 0.15
CA VAL A 13 18.26 21.71 -1.03
C VAL A 13 17.58 23.03 -0.64
N SER A 14 17.70 24.04 -1.50
CA SER A 14 16.99 25.30 -1.27
C SER A 14 15.49 25.15 -1.52
N ARG A 15 14.65 25.89 -0.79
CA ARG A 15 13.20 26.03 -1.08
C ARG A 15 12.92 26.34 -2.56
N ARG A 16 13.79 27.16 -3.18
CA ARG A 16 13.71 27.52 -4.60
C ARG A 16 14.02 26.36 -5.54
N THR A 17 14.86 25.42 -5.13
CA THR A 17 15.12 24.17 -5.88
C THR A 17 13.87 23.29 -5.89
N VAL A 18 13.16 23.19 -4.76
CA VAL A 18 11.89 22.45 -4.67
C VAL A 18 10.84 23.07 -5.61
N PHE A 19 10.63 24.39 -5.55
CA PHE A 19 9.66 25.07 -6.42
C PHE A 19 10.04 25.12 -7.92
N ASN A 20 11.32 24.96 -8.24
CA ASN A 20 11.74 24.85 -9.64
C ASN A 20 11.39 23.47 -10.23
N HIS A 21 11.21 22.46 -9.39
CA HIS A 21 10.90 21.09 -9.81
C HIS A 21 9.41 20.74 -9.61
N PHE A 22 8.74 21.38 -8.65
CA PHE A 22 7.36 21.11 -8.27
C PHE A 22 6.57 22.41 -8.17
N ALA A 23 5.38 22.47 -8.79
CA ALA A 23 4.55 23.68 -8.77
C ALA A 23 3.85 23.89 -7.42
N SER A 24 3.69 22.81 -6.64
CA SER A 24 3.08 22.80 -5.32
C SER A 24 3.68 21.72 -4.42
N LEU A 25 3.40 21.80 -3.11
CA LEU A 25 3.74 20.74 -2.16
C LEU A 25 2.96 19.44 -2.48
N ASP A 26 1.76 19.56 -3.05
CA ASP A 26 0.96 18.43 -3.52
C ASP A 26 1.68 17.66 -4.64
N ASP A 27 2.39 18.35 -5.54
CA ASP A 27 3.17 17.70 -6.60
C ASP A 27 4.39 16.94 -6.04
N VAL A 28 5.03 17.47 -4.99
CA VAL A 28 6.11 16.74 -4.30
C VAL A 28 5.56 15.47 -3.67
N VAL A 29 4.42 15.58 -2.98
CA VAL A 29 3.76 14.46 -2.33
C VAL A 29 3.33 13.41 -3.35
N ALA A 30 2.77 13.84 -4.48
CA ALA A 30 2.37 12.95 -5.56
C ALA A 30 3.58 12.21 -6.14
N GLU A 31 4.70 12.89 -6.37
CA GLU A 31 5.92 12.29 -6.92
C GLU A 31 6.62 11.34 -5.92
N VAL A 32 6.71 11.73 -4.65
CA VAL A 32 7.24 10.85 -3.58
C VAL A 32 6.33 9.63 -3.40
N GLY A 33 5.01 9.85 -3.42
CA GLY A 33 4.00 8.79 -3.42
C GLY A 33 4.22 7.84 -4.60
N ALA A 34 4.27 8.35 -5.83
CA ALA A 34 4.45 7.57 -7.04
C ALA A 34 5.73 6.73 -7.03
N ASN A 35 6.86 7.30 -6.56
CA ASN A 35 8.12 6.54 -6.44
C ASN A 35 8.05 5.42 -5.39
N VAL A 36 7.50 5.71 -4.21
CA VAL A 36 7.32 4.70 -3.15
C VAL A 36 6.35 3.60 -3.60
N LEU A 37 5.28 3.98 -4.30
CA LEU A 37 4.26 3.05 -4.80
C LEU A 37 4.76 2.22 -5.97
N GLY A 38 5.53 2.81 -6.90
CA GLY A 38 6.18 2.08 -7.99
C GLY A 38 7.09 0.98 -7.44
N GLY A 39 7.97 1.32 -6.50
CA GLY A 39 8.82 0.33 -5.84
C GLY A 39 8.05 -0.72 -5.02
N LEU A 40 6.88 -0.37 -4.46
CA LEU A 40 6.01 -1.32 -3.79
C LEU A 40 5.33 -2.28 -4.79
N ILE A 41 4.88 -1.77 -5.93
CA ILE A 41 4.30 -2.58 -7.01
C ILE A 41 5.31 -3.60 -7.49
N GLU A 42 6.55 -3.19 -7.76
CA GLU A 42 7.64 -4.10 -8.17
C GLU A 42 7.87 -5.19 -7.12
N LYS A 43 8.00 -4.82 -5.84
CA LYS A 43 8.19 -5.79 -4.74
C LYS A 43 7.06 -6.81 -4.62
N LEU A 44 5.84 -6.43 -4.95
CA LEU A 44 4.67 -7.31 -4.91
C LEU A 44 4.50 -8.12 -6.21
N ALA A 45 4.80 -7.53 -7.37
CA ALA A 45 4.63 -8.17 -8.68
C ALA A 45 5.75 -9.15 -9.00
N ASP A 46 7.00 -8.82 -8.66
CA ASP A 46 8.18 -9.63 -9.00
C ASP A 46 8.07 -11.08 -8.46
N PRO A 47 7.64 -11.33 -7.20
CA PRO A 47 7.51 -12.70 -6.71
C PRO A 47 6.41 -13.50 -7.42
N ILE A 48 5.30 -12.84 -7.79
CA ILE A 48 4.18 -13.44 -8.55
C ILE A 48 4.68 -13.87 -9.93
N GLU A 49 5.38 -12.97 -10.62
CA GLU A 49 5.88 -13.20 -11.98
C GLU A 49 7.03 -14.17 -12.06
N ALA A 50 7.93 -14.15 -11.06
CA ALA A 50 9.04 -15.08 -10.97
C ALA A 50 8.59 -16.54 -10.84
N GLY A 51 7.30 -16.79 -10.63
CA GLY A 51 6.71 -18.12 -10.62
C GLY A 51 7.36 -19.03 -9.58
N ARG A 52 7.89 -18.45 -8.49
CA ARG A 52 8.33 -19.25 -7.35
C ARG A 52 7.15 -20.12 -6.98
N PRO A 53 7.33 -21.44 -6.79
CA PRO A 53 6.23 -22.32 -6.50
C PRO A 53 5.58 -21.83 -5.22
N SER A 54 4.44 -21.15 -5.38
CA SER A 54 3.52 -20.93 -4.29
C SER A 54 3.12 -22.34 -3.85
N SER A 55 3.36 -22.64 -2.58
CA SER A 55 2.80 -23.85 -1.95
C SER A 55 1.27 -23.73 -1.78
N ALA A 56 0.71 -22.63 -2.26
CA ALA A 56 -0.61 -22.10 -2.01
C ALA A 56 -1.59 -22.60 -3.07
N GLY A 57 -2.75 -23.10 -2.62
CA GLY A 57 -3.72 -23.79 -3.47
C GLY A 57 -4.62 -22.86 -4.29
N THR A 58 -4.70 -21.57 -3.94
CA THR A 58 -5.60 -20.59 -4.56
C THR A 58 -4.90 -19.26 -4.87
N LEU A 59 -5.48 -18.45 -5.77
CA LEU A 59 -5.00 -17.09 -6.08
C LEU A 59 -4.95 -16.17 -4.85
N LEU A 60 -5.89 -16.35 -3.91
CA LEU A 60 -5.89 -15.64 -2.63
C LEU A 60 -4.69 -16.03 -1.78
N ASP A 61 -4.34 -17.33 -1.74
CA ASP A 61 -3.21 -17.79 -0.95
C ASP A 61 -1.87 -17.32 -1.54
N GLU A 62 -1.75 -17.25 -2.87
CA GLU A 62 -0.59 -16.65 -3.56
C GLU A 62 -0.46 -15.17 -3.22
N LEU A 63 -1.55 -14.40 -3.33
CA LEU A 63 -1.55 -12.98 -2.95
C LEU A 63 -1.21 -12.78 -1.46
N ALA A 64 -1.74 -13.64 -0.59
CA ALA A 64 -1.45 -13.62 0.85
C ALA A 64 0.04 -13.90 1.14
N GLU A 65 0.65 -14.90 0.49
CA GLU A 65 2.06 -15.23 0.65
C GLU A 65 2.97 -14.07 0.25
N VAL A 66 2.68 -13.46 -0.90
CA VAL A 66 3.42 -12.29 -1.42
C VAL A 66 3.31 -11.11 -0.46
N VAL A 67 2.10 -10.79 0.00
CA VAL A 67 1.89 -9.64 0.88
C VAL A 67 2.49 -9.87 2.27
N ARG A 68 2.42 -11.09 2.82
CA ARG A 68 3.06 -11.44 4.11
C ARG A 68 4.58 -11.37 4.05
N SER A 69 5.18 -11.72 2.91
CA SER A 69 6.63 -11.65 2.71
C SER A 69 7.14 -10.25 2.35
N THR A 70 6.23 -9.32 2.06
CA THR A 70 6.56 -7.94 1.70
C THR A 70 6.46 -7.03 2.92
N ASP A 71 7.50 -6.24 3.16
CA ASP A 71 7.47 -5.19 4.18
C ASP A 71 6.60 -4.00 3.73
N LEU A 72 5.32 -4.04 4.13
CA LEU A 72 4.38 -2.94 3.93
C LEU A 72 4.43 -1.88 5.05
N VAL A 73 4.88 -2.25 6.25
CA VAL A 73 4.86 -1.36 7.42
C VAL A 73 5.81 -0.19 7.22
N THR A 74 7.03 -0.43 6.72
CA THR A 74 8.00 0.65 6.47
C THR A 74 7.45 1.74 5.53
N PRO A 75 7.00 1.42 4.29
CA PRO A 75 6.47 2.43 3.38
C PRO A 75 5.18 3.06 3.89
N MET A 76 4.28 2.31 4.52
CA MET A 76 3.06 2.88 5.10
C MET A 76 3.36 3.84 6.25
N ALA A 77 4.26 3.48 7.16
CA ALA A 77 4.65 4.33 8.28
C ALA A 77 5.36 5.60 7.79
N TYR A 78 6.25 5.46 6.80
CA TYR A 78 6.90 6.59 6.15
C TYR A 78 5.89 7.53 5.51
N LEU A 79 5.00 7.01 4.65
CA LEU A 79 3.99 7.81 3.97
C LEU A 79 3.06 8.45 4.98
N THR A 80 2.54 7.71 5.96
CA THR A 80 1.55 8.27 6.90
C THR A 80 2.16 9.33 7.82
N ARG A 81 3.43 9.22 8.22
CA ARG A 81 4.11 10.27 9.01
C ARG A 81 4.56 11.46 8.17
N THR A 82 5.01 11.23 6.94
CA THR A 82 5.45 12.29 6.03
C THR A 82 4.27 13.09 5.49
N LEU A 83 3.15 12.41 5.23
CA LEU A 83 1.90 13.00 4.74
C LEU A 83 1.03 13.50 5.90
N GLY A 84 1.08 12.89 7.09
CA GLY A 84 0.27 13.23 8.27
C GLY A 84 0.57 14.58 8.93
N GLY A 85 1.40 15.42 8.30
CA GLY A 85 1.48 16.84 8.64
C GLY A 85 0.19 17.61 8.31
N THR A 86 -0.66 17.08 7.43
CA THR A 86 -2.04 17.53 7.16
C THR A 86 -3.02 16.63 7.93
N ASP A 87 -4.27 17.06 8.17
CA ASP A 87 -5.30 16.30 8.91
C ASP A 87 -5.42 14.85 8.42
N PRO A 88 -5.03 13.82 9.20
CA PRO A 88 -5.02 12.42 8.77
C PRO A 88 -6.42 11.83 8.51
N ASN A 89 -7.49 12.52 8.95
CA ASN A 89 -8.88 12.19 8.58
C ASN A 89 -9.42 13.11 7.46
N GLY A 90 -8.54 13.94 6.90
CA GLY A 90 -8.85 14.88 5.86
C GLY A 90 -9.18 14.19 4.53
N PRO A 91 -10.06 14.76 3.71
CA PRO A 91 -10.43 14.21 2.40
C PRO A 91 -9.23 13.99 1.48
N TRP A 92 -8.17 14.78 1.64
CA TRP A 92 -6.96 14.73 0.82
C TRP A 92 -6.14 13.45 1.06
N HIS A 93 -5.87 13.06 2.32
CA HIS A 93 -5.14 11.79 2.59
C HIS A 93 -5.93 10.58 2.16
N ALA A 94 -7.24 10.58 2.41
CA ALA A 94 -8.10 9.49 2.00
C ALA A 94 -8.07 9.30 0.48
N ASN A 95 -8.08 10.40 -0.28
CA ASN A 95 -7.98 10.36 -1.74
C ASN A 95 -6.61 9.85 -2.21
N LEU A 96 -5.52 10.34 -1.60
CA LEU A 96 -4.17 9.93 -1.95
C LEU A 96 -3.93 8.43 -1.67
N LEU A 97 -4.36 7.93 -0.51
CA LEU A 97 -4.27 6.50 -0.17
C LEU A 97 -5.14 5.64 -1.09
N ASN A 98 -6.32 6.11 -1.46
CA ASN A 98 -7.20 5.39 -2.38
C ASN A 98 -6.60 5.30 -3.80
N GLN A 99 -6.05 6.41 -4.31
CA GLN A 99 -5.35 6.43 -5.59
C GLN A 99 -4.15 5.47 -5.56
N ALA A 100 -3.34 5.55 -4.51
CA ALA A 100 -2.19 4.69 -4.30
C ALA A 100 -2.53 3.19 -4.35
N LEU A 101 -3.58 2.78 -3.62
CA LEU A 101 -4.03 1.39 -3.60
C LEU A 101 -4.68 0.96 -4.91
N THR A 102 -5.30 1.88 -5.65
CA THR A 102 -5.83 1.62 -7.00
C THR A 102 -4.70 1.35 -7.99
N GLU A 103 -3.63 2.14 -7.95
CA GLU A 103 -2.43 1.93 -8.78
C GLU A 103 -1.76 0.60 -8.43
N VAL A 104 -1.59 0.30 -7.14
CA VAL A 104 -1.06 -0.99 -6.67
C VAL A 104 -1.92 -2.16 -7.13
N GLY A 105 -3.24 -2.05 -6.99
CA GLY A 105 -4.18 -3.07 -7.45
C GLY A 105 -4.11 -3.31 -8.96
N THR A 106 -3.94 -2.25 -9.75
CA THR A 106 -3.77 -2.35 -11.21
C THR A 106 -2.50 -3.13 -11.57
N GLY A 107 -1.38 -2.83 -10.90
CA GLY A 107 -0.12 -3.56 -11.09
C GLY A 107 -0.23 -5.04 -10.72
N LEU A 108 -0.87 -5.34 -9.59
CA LEU A 108 -1.12 -6.72 -9.13
C LEU A 108 -2.00 -7.52 -10.08
N VAL A 109 -3.09 -6.93 -10.59
CA VAL A 109 -3.94 -7.58 -11.60
C VAL A 109 -3.13 -7.89 -12.86
N ALA A 110 -2.26 -6.99 -13.30
CA ALA A 110 -1.42 -7.23 -14.47
C ALA A 110 -0.42 -8.38 -14.24
N ALA A 111 0.21 -8.44 -13.07
CA ALA A 111 1.12 -9.52 -12.69
C ALA A 111 0.41 -10.88 -12.63
N LEU A 112 -0.74 -10.94 -11.95
CA LEU A 112 -1.54 -12.17 -11.86
C LEU A 112 -2.05 -12.65 -13.22
N ARG A 113 -2.47 -11.73 -14.11
CA ARG A 113 -2.87 -12.08 -15.48
C ARG A 113 -1.73 -12.65 -16.31
N ARG A 114 -0.51 -12.12 -16.17
CA ARG A 114 0.68 -12.69 -16.84
C ARG A 114 0.98 -14.10 -16.33
N ARG A 115 0.84 -14.32 -15.02
CA ARG A 115 1.13 -15.60 -14.37
C ARG A 115 0.06 -16.67 -14.62
N HIS A 116 -1.21 -16.26 -14.73
CA HIS A 116 -2.39 -17.10 -14.87
C HIS A 116 -3.24 -16.65 -16.07
N PRO A 117 -2.78 -16.90 -17.32
CA PRO A 117 -3.46 -16.40 -18.53
C PRO A 117 -4.85 -17.01 -18.75
N ASP A 118 -5.14 -18.16 -18.13
CA ASP A 118 -6.41 -18.87 -18.24
C ASP A 118 -7.42 -18.49 -17.13
N ALA A 119 -7.01 -17.68 -16.15
CA ALA A 119 -7.91 -17.24 -15.07
C ALA A 119 -8.92 -16.21 -15.59
N ASP A 120 -10.14 -16.22 -15.04
CA ASP A 120 -11.17 -15.27 -15.42
C ASP A 120 -10.73 -13.83 -15.06
N PRO A 121 -10.70 -12.89 -16.04
CA PRO A 121 -10.35 -11.50 -15.78
C PRO A 121 -11.20 -10.80 -14.73
N LEU A 122 -12.47 -11.17 -14.58
CA LEU A 122 -13.40 -10.64 -13.58
C LEU A 122 -13.00 -11.14 -12.18
N ASP A 123 -12.73 -12.43 -12.03
CA ASP A 123 -12.34 -13.02 -10.73
C ASP A 123 -11.04 -12.41 -10.21
N LEU A 124 -10.06 -12.19 -11.08
CA LEU A 124 -8.81 -11.51 -10.72
C LEU A 124 -9.04 -10.07 -10.25
N GLN A 125 -9.91 -9.33 -10.94
CA GLN A 125 -10.25 -7.96 -10.55
C GLN A 125 -10.99 -7.93 -9.22
N LEU A 126 -12.00 -8.78 -9.04
CA LEU A 126 -12.76 -8.87 -7.79
C LEU A 126 -11.86 -9.23 -6.61
N LEU A 127 -10.97 -10.22 -6.77
CA LEU A 127 -10.02 -10.63 -5.74
C LEU A 127 -9.09 -9.47 -5.34
N VAL A 128 -8.40 -8.87 -6.32
CA VAL A 128 -7.43 -7.81 -6.02
C VAL A 128 -8.11 -6.57 -5.48
N SER A 129 -9.24 -6.15 -6.04
CA SER A 129 -9.98 -4.98 -5.52
C SER A 129 -10.55 -5.22 -4.13
N SER A 130 -11.04 -6.42 -3.81
CA SER A 130 -11.51 -6.73 -2.45
C SER A 130 -10.34 -6.71 -1.46
N PHE A 131 -9.18 -7.23 -1.88
CA PHE A 131 -7.98 -7.25 -1.06
C PHE A 131 -7.43 -5.84 -0.81
N THR A 132 -7.23 -5.02 -1.85
CA THR A 132 -6.70 -3.66 -1.70
C THR A 132 -7.68 -2.75 -0.95
N GLY A 133 -8.98 -2.91 -1.16
CA GLY A 133 -10.01 -2.23 -0.37
C GLY A 133 -9.95 -2.62 1.12
N GLY A 134 -9.73 -3.90 1.42
CA GLY A 134 -9.48 -4.37 2.78
C GLY A 134 -8.24 -3.74 3.40
N VAL A 135 -7.12 -3.71 2.68
CA VAL A 135 -5.86 -3.08 3.11
C VAL A 135 -6.06 -1.59 3.48
N LEU A 136 -6.89 -0.85 2.74
CA LEU A 136 -7.22 0.54 3.06
C LEU A 136 -7.88 0.67 4.44
N VAL A 137 -8.83 -0.22 4.74
CA VAL A 137 -9.52 -0.26 6.04
C VAL A 137 -8.53 -0.63 7.14
N LEU A 138 -7.71 -1.67 6.93
CA LEU A 138 -6.70 -2.10 7.89
C LEU A 138 -5.69 -1.01 8.22
N HIS A 139 -5.26 -0.22 7.24
CA HIS A 139 -4.33 0.91 7.45
C HIS A 139 -4.88 1.90 8.47
N SER A 140 -6.18 2.24 8.39
CA SER A 140 -6.82 3.15 9.35
C SER A 140 -6.82 2.57 10.77
N HIS A 141 -7.14 1.27 10.93
CA HIS A 141 -7.11 0.61 12.23
C HIS A 141 -5.70 0.46 12.79
N TRP A 142 -4.73 0.12 11.95
CA TRP A 142 -3.33 0.02 12.32
C TRP A 142 -2.79 1.36 12.79
N TRP A 143 -3.06 2.45 12.07
CA TRP A 143 -2.69 3.81 12.46
C TRP A 143 -3.26 4.18 13.83
N GLN A 144 -4.55 3.96 14.06
CA GLN A 144 -5.21 4.29 15.33
C GLN A 144 -4.59 3.55 16.53
N GLN A 145 -4.14 2.31 16.34
CA GLN A 145 -3.55 1.50 17.41
C GLN A 145 -2.06 1.79 17.66
N THR A 146 -1.33 2.18 16.62
CA THR A 146 0.15 2.24 16.65
C THR A 146 0.71 3.65 16.52
N GLY A 147 -0.12 4.63 16.12
CA GLY A 147 0.34 5.96 15.71
C GLY A 147 1.29 5.92 14.50
N ALA A 148 1.21 4.86 13.69
CA ALA A 148 2.19 4.47 12.69
C ALA A 148 3.63 4.48 13.20
N ALA A 149 3.88 3.90 14.37
CA ALA A 149 5.24 3.53 14.74
C ALA A 149 5.78 2.48 13.75
N ASP A 150 7.07 2.55 13.45
CA ASP A 150 7.78 1.55 12.64
C ASP A 150 8.67 0.72 13.57
N ASP A 151 8.03 -0.14 14.35
CA ASP A 151 8.67 -1.04 15.31
C ASP A 151 8.07 -2.45 15.23
N THR A 152 8.61 -3.37 16.04
CA THR A 152 8.16 -4.76 16.07
C THR A 152 6.70 -4.88 16.49
N ALA A 153 6.24 -4.10 17.47
CA ALA A 153 4.86 -4.18 17.96
C ALA A 153 3.87 -3.74 16.87
N SER A 154 4.18 -2.67 16.14
CA SER A 154 3.38 -2.24 15.00
C SER A 154 3.31 -3.28 13.89
N ARG A 155 4.40 -4.02 13.64
CA ARG A 155 4.44 -5.09 12.64
C ARG A 155 3.60 -6.29 13.06
N GLU A 156 3.58 -6.62 14.35
CA GLU A 156 2.70 -7.66 14.90
C GLU A 156 1.22 -7.28 14.75
N VAL A 157 0.86 -6.03 15.05
CA VAL A 157 -0.51 -5.52 14.82
C VAL A 157 -0.89 -5.61 13.35
N TRP A 158 0.00 -5.19 12.45
CA TRP A 158 -0.24 -5.29 11.01
C TRP A 158 -0.43 -6.73 10.54
N ALA A 159 0.42 -7.65 10.99
CA ALA A 159 0.32 -9.06 10.64
C ALA A 159 -1.01 -9.67 11.09
N GLY A 160 -1.46 -9.39 12.32
CA GLY A 160 -2.76 -9.87 12.81
C GLY A 160 -3.95 -9.31 12.02
N LEU A 161 -3.91 -8.01 11.66
CA LEU A 161 -4.92 -7.38 10.82
C LEU A 161 -4.99 -8.00 9.42
N LEU A 162 -3.82 -8.24 8.81
CA LEU A 162 -3.71 -8.86 7.50
C LEU A 162 -4.24 -10.30 7.51
N ASP A 163 -3.88 -11.08 8.53
CA ASP A 163 -4.38 -12.44 8.69
C ASP A 163 -5.91 -12.48 8.85
N HIS A 164 -6.48 -11.54 9.60
CA HIS A 164 -7.92 -11.39 9.73
C HIS A 164 -8.59 -11.08 8.37
N LEU A 165 -8.05 -10.15 7.58
CA LEU A 165 -8.57 -9.87 6.24
C LEU A 165 -8.53 -11.10 5.33
N ILE A 166 -7.41 -11.81 5.30
CA ILE A 166 -7.27 -13.02 4.47
C ILE A 166 -8.27 -14.09 4.89
N ASP A 167 -8.50 -14.26 6.19
CA ASP A 167 -9.51 -15.18 6.70
C ASP A 167 -10.92 -14.79 6.26
N GLN A 168 -11.30 -13.50 6.43
CA GLN A 168 -12.59 -12.99 6.00
C GLN A 168 -12.82 -13.10 4.48
N LEU A 169 -11.79 -12.88 3.67
CA LEU A 169 -11.88 -13.09 2.21
C LEU A 169 -12.04 -14.57 1.84
N ARG A 170 -11.52 -15.49 2.66
CA ARG A 170 -11.63 -16.94 2.45
C ARG A 170 -13.00 -17.48 2.88
N THR A 171 -13.51 -17.05 4.02
CA THR A 171 -14.75 -17.57 4.62
C THR A 171 -15.99 -16.75 4.26
N GLY A 172 -15.79 -15.54 3.74
CA GLY A 172 -16.82 -14.51 3.63
C GLY A 172 -17.15 -13.88 4.99
N PHE A 173 -17.94 -12.79 4.96
CA PHE A 173 -18.39 -12.04 6.15
C PHE A 173 -19.62 -12.67 6.84
N GLY A 174 -19.89 -13.93 6.53
CA GLY A 174 -21.10 -14.64 6.96
C GLY A 174 -20.92 -15.47 8.22
N THR A 175 -20.32 -14.91 9.29
CA THR A 175 -20.40 -15.49 10.66
C THR A 175 -19.90 -14.52 11.73
N HIS A 176 -20.84 -13.91 12.46
CA HIS A 176 -20.89 -13.88 13.94
C HIS A 176 -22.35 -13.87 14.37
#